data_AF-A0A8B9C0C1-F1
#
_entry.id   AF-A0A8B9C0C1-F1
#
_cell.length_a   1.000
_cell.length_b   1.000
_cell.length_c   1.000
_cell.angle_alpha   90.00
_cell.angle_beta   90.00
_cell.angle_gamma   90.00
#
_symmetry.space_group_name_H-M   'P 1'
#
loop_
_entity.id
_entity.type
_entity.pdbx_description
1 polymer ?
#
loop_
_entity_poly.entity_id
_entity_poly.type
_entity_poly.pdbx_seq_one_letter_code
_entity_poly.pdbx_strand_id
1 'polypeptide(L)'
;MEKLIWEQYTATLQKDSKRGFGIAVSGGRDNPHFENGETSVVISDVLPGGPADGLLQENDWVVIINGTPMENFPHSFAVQQLRKSGKVATVLVKRQWKVQAAALRRSPSLDYEDRALEVMDDHAEFDVHLH
;
A
#
# COMPACT_ATOMS: atom_id res chain seq x y z
N MET A 1 -7.46 13.59 14.74
CA MET A 1 -6.89 12.30 15.19
C MET A 1 -6.40 11.59 13.94
N GLU A 2 -5.09 11.48 13.77
CA GLU A 2 -4.51 10.75 12.64
C GLU A 2 -4.73 9.27 12.87
N LYS A 3 -5.36 8.57 11.92
CA LYS A 3 -5.54 7.13 11.98
C LYS A 3 -4.46 6.49 11.12
N LEU A 4 -3.62 5.67 11.74
CA LEU A 4 -2.67 4.83 11.02
C LEU A 4 -3.43 3.64 10.44
N ILE A 5 -3.47 3.55 9.12
CA ILE A 5 -4.02 2.39 8.42
C ILE A 5 -2.84 1.60 7.88
N TRP A 6 -2.83 0.30 8.20
CA TRP A 6 -1.86 -0.64 7.68
C TRP A 6 -2.50 -1.45 6.57
N GLU A 7 -1.92 -1.42 5.39
CA GLU A 7 -2.36 -2.20 4.24
C GLU A 7 -1.33 -3.29 3.93
N GLN A 8 -1.80 -4.46 3.49
CA GLN A 8 -0.93 -5.57 3.13
C GLN A 8 -0.76 -5.63 1.61
N TYR A 9 0.48 -5.84 1.17
CA TYR A 9 0.82 -5.99 -0.24
C TYR A 9 1.65 -7.25 -0.42
N THR A 10 1.38 -7.98 -1.49
CA THR A 10 2.19 -9.13 -1.91
C THR A 10 2.95 -8.75 -3.17
N ALA A 11 4.28 -8.77 -3.10
CA ALA A 11 5.17 -8.54 -4.22
C ALA A 11 5.84 -9.84 -4.63
N THR A 12 5.89 -10.13 -5.93
CA THR A 12 6.68 -11.22 -6.49
C THR A 12 7.85 -10.64 -7.25
N LEU A 13 9.05 -10.87 -6.75
CA LEU A 13 10.30 -10.29 -7.25
C LEU A 13 11.04 -11.31 -8.11
N GLN A 14 11.62 -10.86 -9.22
CA GLN A 14 12.51 -11.67 -10.04
C GLN A 14 13.97 -11.32 -9.77
N LYS A 15 14.82 -12.33 -9.56
CA LYS A 15 16.22 -12.12 -9.22
C LYS A 15 17.03 -11.71 -10.44
N ASP A 16 17.64 -10.54 -10.37
CA ASP A 16 18.63 -10.05 -11.32
C ASP A 16 20.02 -10.59 -10.91
N SER A 17 20.84 -10.94 -11.90
CA SER A 17 22.16 -11.55 -11.67
C SER A 17 23.19 -10.60 -11.06
N LYS A 18 23.03 -9.28 -11.24
CA LYS A 18 23.92 -8.25 -10.71
C LYS A 18 23.34 -7.56 -9.47
N ARG A 19 22.01 -7.43 -9.42
CA ARG A 19 21.30 -6.61 -8.42
C ARG A 19 20.52 -7.44 -7.40
N GLY A 20 20.50 -8.77 -7.54
CA GLY A 20 19.70 -9.64 -6.67
C GLY A 20 18.21 -9.30 -6.81
N PHE A 21 17.50 -9.16 -5.69
CA PHE A 21 16.10 -8.72 -5.71
C PHE A 21 15.94 -7.19 -5.68
N GLY A 22 17.05 -6.43 -5.60
CA GLY A 22 17.00 -4.96 -5.58
C GLY A 22 16.40 -4.36 -4.30
N ILE A 23 16.52 -5.04 -3.16
CA ILE A 23 16.09 -4.52 -1.84
C ILE A 23 17.21 -4.67 -0.82
N ALA A 24 17.24 -3.76 0.15
CA ALA A 24 17.90 -3.94 1.43
C ALA A 24 16.87 -4.20 2.53
N VAL A 25 17.23 -5.06 3.47
CA VAL A 25 16.43 -5.33 4.67
C VAL A 25 17.19 -4.87 5.91
N SER A 26 16.47 -4.46 6.94
CA SER A 26 16.99 -4.05 8.25
C SER A 26 16.03 -4.51 9.35
N GLY A 27 16.36 -4.24 10.61
CA GLY A 27 15.57 -4.77 11.73
C GLY A 27 15.83 -6.26 11.95
N GLY A 28 14.94 -6.90 12.71
CA GLY A 28 15.10 -8.26 13.23
C GLY A 28 15.32 -8.25 14.74
N ARG A 29 15.01 -9.38 15.40
CA ARG A 29 15.10 -9.50 16.86
C ARG A 29 16.50 -9.23 17.44
N ASP A 30 17.53 -9.59 16.69
CA ASP A 30 18.95 -9.39 17.00
C ASP A 30 19.48 -8.02 16.57
N ASN A 31 18.69 -7.24 15.82
CA ASN A 31 19.05 -5.91 15.35
C ASN A 31 17.84 -4.96 15.45
N PRO A 32 17.33 -4.69 16.67
CA PRO A 32 16.19 -3.81 16.86
C PRO A 32 16.53 -2.37 16.44
N HIS A 33 15.51 -1.65 15.98
CA HIS A 33 15.64 -0.24 15.65
C HIS A 33 16.01 0.59 16.90
N PHE A 34 17.03 1.44 16.77
CA PHE A 34 17.67 2.11 17.92
C PHE A 34 16.73 3.03 18.70
N GLU A 35 15.79 3.70 18.03
CA GLU A 35 14.94 4.72 18.65
C GLU A 35 13.72 4.16 19.40
N ASN A 36 13.09 3.12 18.87
CA ASN A 36 11.80 2.61 19.35
C ASN A 36 11.86 1.12 19.75
N GLY A 37 13.01 0.46 19.58
CA GLY A 37 13.18 -0.96 19.89
C GLY A 37 12.43 -1.90 18.95
N GLU A 38 11.94 -1.41 17.81
CA GLU A 38 11.17 -2.21 16.86
C GLU A 38 12.02 -3.37 16.33
N THR A 39 11.52 -4.60 16.47
CA THR A 39 12.24 -5.81 16.07
C THR A 39 11.79 -6.36 14.73
N SER A 40 10.77 -5.76 14.13
CA SER A 40 10.26 -6.16 12.82
C SER A 40 11.33 -6.00 11.74
N VAL A 41 11.34 -6.94 10.79
CA VAL A 41 12.17 -6.82 9.59
C VAL A 41 11.50 -5.82 8.65
N VAL A 42 12.25 -4.83 8.19
CA VAL A 42 11.75 -3.77 7.32
C VAL A 42 12.59 -3.64 6.06
N ILE A 43 11.98 -3.16 4.98
CA ILE A 43 12.70 -2.72 3.78
C ILE A 43 13.36 -1.38 4.11
N SER A 44 14.69 -1.32 4.05
CA SER A 44 15.45 -0.09 4.33
C SER A 44 15.89 0.65 3.07
N ASP A 45 15.90 -0.02 1.92
CA ASP A 45 16.23 0.60 0.63
C ASP A 45 15.63 -0.24 -0.50
N VAL A 46 15.25 0.42 -1.59
CA VAL A 46 14.79 -0.19 -2.84
C VAL A 46 15.60 0.40 -3.97
N LEU A 47 16.34 -0.46 -4.68
CA LEU A 47 17.24 -0.04 -5.73
C LEU A 47 16.45 0.53 -6.93
N PRO A 48 16.67 1.80 -7.33
CA PRO A 48 15.98 2.38 -8.48
C PRO A 48 16.26 1.63 -9.78
N GLY A 49 15.20 1.37 -10.56
CA GLY A 49 15.23 0.52 -11.75
C GLY A 49 15.58 -0.95 -11.49
N GLY A 50 15.65 -1.36 -10.21
CA GLY A 50 15.89 -2.74 -9.77
C GLY A 50 14.62 -3.58 -9.76
N PRO A 51 14.73 -4.90 -9.48
CA PRO A 51 13.58 -5.80 -9.58
C PRO A 51 12.44 -5.58 -8.58
N ALA A 52 12.69 -4.84 -7.51
CA ALA A 52 11.67 -4.48 -6.52
C ALA A 52 11.16 -3.04 -6.67
N ASP A 53 11.74 -2.27 -7.59
CA ASP A 53 11.31 -0.90 -7.85
C ASP A 53 9.85 -0.89 -8.33
N GLY A 54 9.06 0.03 -7.77
CA GLY A 54 7.62 0.12 -7.98
C GLY A 54 6.77 -1.00 -7.33
N LEU A 55 7.37 -2.06 -6.80
CA LEU A 55 6.66 -3.16 -6.14
C LEU A 55 6.71 -3.04 -4.60
N LEU A 56 7.88 -2.72 -4.08
CA LEU A 56 8.14 -2.50 -2.65
C LEU A 56 8.59 -1.07 -2.41
N GLN A 57 8.49 -0.61 -1.17
CA GLN A 57 8.88 0.72 -0.74
C GLN A 57 9.69 0.64 0.55
N GLU A 58 10.54 1.64 0.78
CA GLU A 58 11.18 1.84 2.07
C GLU A 58 10.14 1.96 3.18
N ASN A 59 10.48 1.42 4.35
CA ASN A 59 9.61 1.31 5.53
C ASN A 59 8.46 0.30 5.38
N ASP A 60 8.43 -0.51 4.32
CA ASP A 60 7.57 -1.69 4.28
C ASP A 60 8.00 -2.70 5.33
N TRP A 61 7.06 -3.16 6.14
CA TRP A 61 7.30 -4.20 7.14
C TRP A 61 7.18 -5.57 6.50
N VAL A 62 8.25 -6.33 6.52
CA VAL A 62 8.27 -7.68 5.93
C VAL A 62 7.57 -8.64 6.88
N VAL A 63 6.45 -9.21 6.43
CA VAL A 63 5.64 -10.15 7.22
C VAL A 63 5.93 -11.59 6.81
N ILE A 64 6.05 -11.87 5.51
CA ILE A 64 6.25 -13.23 4.99
C ILE A 64 7.26 -13.19 3.82
N ILE A 65 8.14 -14.18 3.76
CA ILE A 65 9.02 -14.44 2.60
C ILE A 65 8.81 -15.89 2.17
N ASN A 66 8.34 -16.12 0.94
CA ASN A 66 8.04 -17.44 0.35
C ASN A 66 7.19 -18.33 1.27
N GLY A 67 6.15 -17.76 1.89
CA GLY A 67 5.29 -18.49 2.83
C GLY A 67 5.87 -18.67 4.24
N THR A 68 7.10 -18.23 4.51
CA THR A 68 7.70 -18.26 5.85
C THR A 68 7.43 -16.93 6.57
N PRO A 69 6.77 -16.92 7.75
CA PRO A 69 6.53 -15.70 8.52
C PRO A 69 7.83 -15.17 9.14
N MET A 70 7.98 -13.85 9.18
CA MET A 70 9.19 -13.14 9.65
C MET A 70 9.07 -12.57 11.07
N GLU A 71 7.99 -12.86 11.78
CA GLU A 71 7.76 -12.37 13.13
C GLU A 71 8.75 -12.99 14.14
N ASN A 72 9.37 -12.15 14.99
CA ASN A 72 10.33 -12.55 16.04
C ASN A 72 11.58 -13.33 15.55
N PHE A 73 11.83 -13.36 14.25
CA PHE A 73 13.05 -13.96 13.69
C PHE A 73 14.22 -12.96 13.69
N PRO A 74 15.47 -13.47 13.70
CA PRO A 74 16.63 -12.61 13.55
C PRO A 74 16.74 -12.08 12.12
N HIS A 75 17.41 -10.95 11.96
CA HIS A 75 17.76 -10.32 10.70
C HIS A 75 18.35 -11.33 9.70
N SER A 76 19.31 -12.12 10.19
CA SER A 76 20.03 -13.12 9.41
C SER A 76 19.11 -14.18 8.81
N PHE A 77 17.98 -14.48 9.45
CA PHE A 77 17.01 -15.44 8.93
C PHE A 77 16.28 -14.89 7.70
N ALA A 78 15.82 -13.63 7.73
CA ALA A 78 15.20 -12.98 6.58
C ALA A 78 16.15 -12.92 5.38
N VAL A 79 17.41 -12.54 5.61
CA VAL A 79 18.46 -12.55 4.58
C VAL A 79 18.67 -13.97 4.02
N GLN A 80 18.65 -14.99 4.88
CA GLN A 80 18.80 -16.37 4.45
C GLN A 80 17.63 -16.82 3.57
N GLN A 81 16.38 -16.47 3.91
CA GLN A 81 15.21 -16.82 3.09
C GLN A 81 15.28 -16.19 1.69
N LEU A 82 15.67 -14.91 1.60
CA LEU A 82 15.89 -14.24 0.32
C LEU A 82 17.05 -14.88 -0.45
N ARG A 83 18.17 -15.22 0.20
CA ARG A 83 19.31 -15.86 -0.48
C ARG A 83 18.99 -17.26 -0.99
N LYS A 84 18.24 -18.05 -0.23
CA LYS A 84 17.75 -19.38 -0.60
C LYS A 84 16.70 -19.32 -1.71
N SER A 85 16.05 -18.17 -1.89
CA SER A 85 15.15 -17.96 -3.02
C SER A 85 15.95 -18.10 -4.32
N GLY A 86 15.41 -18.91 -5.23
CA GLY A 86 15.98 -19.15 -6.55
C GLY A 86 15.86 -17.92 -7.45
N LYS A 87 15.15 -18.05 -8.57
CA LYS A 87 14.92 -16.93 -9.50
C LYS A 87 13.79 -16.00 -9.05
N VAL A 88 12.94 -16.44 -8.13
CA VAL A 88 11.74 -15.73 -7.71
C VAL A 88 11.65 -15.74 -6.20
N ALA A 89 11.21 -14.63 -5.61
CA ALA A 89 10.82 -14.53 -4.22
C ALA A 89 9.45 -13.85 -4.12
N THR A 90 8.57 -14.36 -3.28
CA THR A 90 7.29 -13.71 -2.96
C THR A 90 7.36 -13.15 -1.55
N VAL A 91 7.12 -11.86 -1.41
CA VAL A 91 7.22 -11.13 -0.15
C VAL A 91 5.87 -10.51 0.17
N LEU A 92 5.34 -10.80 1.35
CA LEU A 92 4.17 -10.09 1.90
C LEU A 92 4.68 -9.02 2.85
N VAL A 93 4.24 -7.79 2.62
CA VAL A 93 4.60 -6.63 3.43
C VAL A 93 3.37 -5.92 4.00
N LYS A 94 3.57 -5.18 5.09
CA LYS A 94 2.63 -4.19 5.62
C LYS A 94 3.18 -2.80 5.37
N ARG A 95 2.39 -1.92 4.77
CA ARG A 95 2.73 -0.52 4.55
C ARG A 95 1.80 0.37 5.34
N GLN A 96 2.34 1.39 5.98
CA GLN A 96 1.57 2.36 6.74
C GLN A 96 1.19 3.54 5.84
N TRP A 97 -0.11 3.79 5.63
CA TRP A 97 -0.58 5.02 5.01
C TRP A 97 -0.97 6.03 6.09
N LYS A 98 -0.38 7.24 6.04
CA LYS A 98 -0.82 8.41 6.82
C LYS A 98 -2.02 9.05 6.14
N VAL A 99 -3.24 8.68 6.53
CA VAL A 99 -4.43 9.28 5.94
C VAL A 99 -4.56 10.69 6.49
N GLN A 100 -4.22 11.70 5.69
CA GLN A 100 -4.66 13.06 5.99
C GLN A 100 -6.19 13.06 5.92
N ALA A 101 -6.85 13.39 7.03
CA ALA A 101 -8.30 13.40 7.19
C ALA A 101 -9.07 14.24 6.14
N ALA A 102 -8.38 15.01 5.28
CA ALA A 102 -8.98 15.82 4.24
C ALA A 102 -9.54 15.02 3.03
N ALA A 103 -9.10 13.78 2.80
CA ALA A 103 -9.59 12.99 1.66
C ALA A 103 -11.02 12.40 1.85
N LEU A 104 -11.57 12.46 3.07
CA LEU A 104 -12.94 12.05 3.37
C LEU A 104 -14.00 13.13 3.09
N ARG A 105 -13.63 14.28 2.49
CA ARG A 105 -14.57 15.36 2.13
C ARG A 105 -14.84 15.49 0.63
N ARG A 106 -14.91 14.36 -0.10
CA ARG A 106 -15.56 14.33 -1.41
C ARG A 106 -16.48 13.12 -1.54
N SER A 107 -17.61 13.20 -0.86
CA SER A 107 -18.89 12.74 -1.42
C SER A 107 -19.88 13.91 -1.34
N PRO A 108 -20.31 14.40 -2.49
CA PRO A 108 -21.74 14.42 -2.82
C PRO A 108 -21.93 13.89 -4.25
N SER A 109 -22.97 13.19 -4.67
CA SER A 109 -24.18 12.63 -4.10
C SER A 109 -24.64 11.59 -5.14
N LEU A 110 -25.19 10.44 -4.71
CA LEU A 110 -25.87 9.53 -5.63
C LEU A 110 -27.24 10.15 -5.94
N ASP A 111 -27.28 11.04 -6.92
CA ASP A 111 -28.52 11.57 -7.47
C ASP A 111 -28.98 10.61 -8.57
N TYR A 112 -29.46 9.44 -8.16
CA TYR A 112 -30.14 8.48 -9.04
C TYR A 112 -31.39 8.00 -8.30
N GLU A 113 -32.36 8.90 -8.15
CA GLU A 113 -33.76 8.50 -8.06
C GLU A 113 -34.46 9.06 -9.29
N ASP A 114 -34.89 8.08 -10.06
CA ASP A 114 -35.37 8.09 -11.42
C ASP A 114 -36.71 8.80 -11.55
N ARG A 115 -36.84 9.55 -12.64
CA ARG A 115 -38.09 10.15 -13.10
C ARG A 115 -38.95 9.03 -13.70
N ALA A 116 -39.95 8.56 -12.98
CA ALA A 116 -41.06 7.82 -13.58
C ALA A 116 -42.38 8.05 -12.84
N LEU A 117 -42.90 9.28 -12.91
CA LEU A 117 -44.35 9.49 -12.95
C LEU A 117 -44.65 10.50 -14.06
N GLU A 118 -45.12 9.94 -15.17
CA GLU A 118 -45.96 10.64 -16.14
C GLU A 118 -47.09 11.35 -15.38
N VAL A 119 -47.40 12.58 -15.77
CA VAL A 119 -48.70 12.97 -16.33
C VAL A 119 -48.52 14.39 -16.89
N MET A 120 -48.90 14.50 -18.15
CA MET A 120 -49.01 15.70 -18.95
C MET A 120 -50.03 16.65 -18.33
N ASP A 121 -49.76 17.96 -18.26
CA ASP A 121 -50.80 18.98 -18.45
C ASP A 121 -50.20 20.38 -18.73
N ASP A 122 -50.43 20.82 -19.95
CA ASP A 122 -50.76 22.16 -20.44
C ASP A 122 -49.91 23.42 -20.14
N HIS A 123 -49.19 23.80 -21.21
CA HIS A 123 -49.14 25.12 -21.86
C HIS A 123 -49.92 26.30 -21.24
N ALA A 124 -49.19 27.39 -20.96
CA ALA A 124 -49.45 28.76 -21.44
C ALA A 124 -48.32 29.68 -20.92
N GLU A 125 -47.36 30.04 -21.77
CA GLU A 125 -47.32 31.30 -22.56
C GLU A 125 -46.82 32.52 -21.75
N PHE A 126 -45.90 33.22 -22.40
CA PHE A 126 -45.12 34.37 -21.96
C PHE A 126 -45.99 35.63 -21.82
N ASP A 127 -45.61 36.58 -20.98
CA ASP A 127 -45.06 37.86 -21.48
C ASP A 127 -44.50 38.74 -20.34
N VAL A 128 -43.59 39.62 -20.75
CA VAL A 128 -42.67 40.40 -19.95
C VAL A 128 -43.19 41.83 -19.78
N HIS A 129 -42.78 42.49 -18.70
CA HIS A 129 -42.64 43.95 -18.55
C HIS A 129 -43.90 44.77 -18.20
N LEU A 130 -43.87 45.40 -17.03
CA LEU A 130 -44.64 46.60 -16.72
C LEU A 130 -43.69 47.68 -16.19
N HIS A 131 -43.72 48.85 -16.83
CA HIS A 131 -43.47 50.15 -16.20
C HIS A 131 -44.80 50.65 -15.63
#